data_AF-W4HEN2-F1
#
_entry.id   AF-W4HEN2-F1
#
_cell.length_a   1.000
_cell.length_b   1.000
_cell.length_c   1.000
_cell.angle_alpha   90.00
_cell.angle_beta   90.00
_cell.angle_gamma   90.00
#
_symmetry.space_group_name_H-M   'P 1'
#
loop_
_entity.id
_entity.type
_entity.pdbx_description
1 polymer ?
#
loop_
_entity_poly.entity_id
_entity_poly.type
_entity_poly.pdbx_seq_one_letter_code
_entity_poly.pdbx_strand_id
1 'polypeptide(L)'
;MTTESSHPAIDSRAEKLTRGSLKSRVDHHLNASCVVILDSLNYIKGCRYELFCMAKENSTTHCVVYVDTPVAISQQRNQDRDGDKFPDIMVDAIARRFEEPLEKNRWDSPLIRVLPDVDDTNVSLVLQHIEQVILHGKVTKAGWATQAKPVVETSFLQQLDAITNAIVDDLIGRQRDFDLVDAYQVPQATTKISF
;
A
#
# COMPACT_ATOMS: atom_id res chain seq x y z
N MET A 1 41.45 -18.52 -1.23
CA MET A 1 40.38 -17.97 -0.38
C MET A 1 39.25 -17.54 -1.29
N THR A 2 38.34 -18.46 -1.59
CA THR A 2 37.13 -18.20 -2.36
C THR A 2 36.16 -17.44 -1.46
N THR A 3 35.85 -16.21 -1.84
CA THR A 3 34.78 -15.41 -1.22
C THR A 3 33.48 -16.19 -1.36
N GLU A 4 32.93 -16.67 -0.24
CA GLU A 4 31.55 -17.16 -0.18
C GLU A 4 30.65 -16.02 -0.66
N SER A 5 30.08 -16.18 -1.86
CA SER A 5 29.05 -15.29 -2.37
C SER A 5 27.82 -15.48 -1.49
N SER A 6 27.65 -14.61 -0.50
CA SER A 6 26.48 -14.60 0.38
C SER A 6 25.22 -14.40 -0.48
N HIS A 7 24.41 -15.46 -0.62
CA HIS A 7 23.16 -15.35 -1.36
C HIS A 7 22.22 -14.37 -0.65
N PRO A 8 21.54 -13.45 -1.39
CA PRO A 8 20.76 -12.36 -0.81
C PRO A 8 19.66 -12.77 0.18
N ALA A 9 19.17 -14.01 0.12
CA ALA A 9 18.11 -14.51 1.01
C ALA A 9 18.64 -15.20 2.29
N ILE A 10 19.95 -15.39 2.42
CA ILE A 10 20.64 -15.70 3.69
C ILE A 10 21.06 -14.40 4.40
N ASP A 11 21.38 -13.36 3.63
CA ASP A 11 21.66 -12.03 4.18
C ASP A 11 20.37 -11.28 4.53
N SER A 12 20.01 -11.32 5.81
CA SER A 12 18.87 -10.58 6.37
C SER A 12 18.83 -9.09 6.03
N ARG A 13 19.99 -8.45 5.81
CA ARG A 13 20.08 -7.03 5.43
C ARG A 13 19.72 -6.85 3.98
N ALA A 14 20.31 -7.64 3.07
CA ALA A 14 19.98 -7.61 1.65
C ALA A 14 18.49 -7.93 1.42
N GLU A 15 17.95 -8.90 2.15
CA GLU A 15 16.55 -9.25 2.11
C GLU A 15 15.66 -8.08 2.55
N LYS A 16 15.99 -7.43 3.67
CA LYS A 16 15.25 -6.24 4.15
C LYS A 16 15.29 -5.09 3.16
N LEU A 17 16.45 -4.82 2.56
CA LEU A 17 16.60 -3.78 1.53
C LEU A 17 15.77 -4.09 0.29
N THR A 18 15.77 -5.34 -0.15
CA THR A 18 14.97 -5.81 -1.30
C THR A 18 13.48 -5.60 -1.05
N ARG A 19 12.98 -6.00 0.13
CA ARG A 19 11.57 -5.74 0.52
C ARG A 19 11.24 -4.25 0.53
N GLY A 20 12.15 -3.42 1.08
CA GLY A 20 11.98 -1.96 1.07
C GLY A 20 11.89 -1.37 -0.34
N SER A 21 12.75 -1.84 -1.25
CA SER A 21 12.73 -1.41 -2.65
C SER A 21 11.45 -1.82 -3.37
N LEU A 22 11.00 -3.07 -3.21
CA LEU A 22 9.76 -3.57 -3.81
C LEU A 22 8.56 -2.79 -3.30
N LYS A 23 8.47 -2.58 -1.99
CA LYS A 23 7.43 -1.78 -1.35
C LYS A 23 7.38 -0.35 -1.89
N SER A 24 8.52 0.32 -2.04
CA SER A 24 8.58 1.67 -2.62
C SER A 24 8.08 1.71 -4.07
N ARG A 25 8.34 0.65 -4.85
CA ARG A 25 7.80 0.55 -6.22
C ARG A 25 6.30 0.34 -6.24
N VAL A 26 5.76 -0.47 -5.31
CA VAL A 26 4.30 -0.61 -5.16
C VAL A 26 3.68 0.74 -4.85
N ASP A 27 4.19 1.44 -3.84
CA ASP A 27 3.69 2.76 -3.43
C ASP A 27 3.69 3.78 -4.58
N HIS A 28 4.76 3.78 -5.38
CA HIS A 28 4.88 4.68 -6.55
C HIS A 28 3.83 4.41 -7.63
N HIS A 29 3.46 3.14 -7.86
CA HIS A 29 2.56 2.76 -8.96
C HIS A 29 1.10 2.58 -8.54
N LEU A 30 0.84 2.28 -7.28
CA LEU A 30 -0.50 1.95 -6.80
C LEU A 30 -1.38 3.20 -6.77
N ASN A 31 -2.48 3.16 -7.52
CA ASN A 31 -3.49 4.21 -7.54
C ASN A 31 -4.83 3.67 -8.04
N ALA A 32 -5.86 4.53 -8.12
CA ALA A 32 -7.21 4.14 -8.49
C ALA A 32 -7.37 3.59 -9.93
N SER A 33 -6.41 3.81 -10.83
CA SER A 33 -6.45 3.37 -12.23
C SER A 33 -5.39 2.33 -12.59
N CYS A 34 -4.54 1.91 -11.64
CA CYS A 34 -3.44 0.99 -11.89
C CYS A 34 -3.50 -0.22 -10.96
N VAL A 35 -3.61 -1.41 -11.54
CA VAL A 35 -3.47 -2.68 -10.82
C VAL A 35 -1.99 -3.02 -10.70
N VAL A 36 -1.53 -3.27 -9.47
CA VAL A 36 -0.16 -3.66 -9.18
C VAL A 36 -0.11 -5.11 -8.72
N ILE A 37 0.69 -5.92 -9.41
CA ILE A 37 1.03 -7.29 -9.00
C ILE A 37 2.43 -7.26 -8.39
N LEU A 38 2.54 -7.57 -7.11
CA LEU A 38 3.83 -7.74 -6.44
C LEU A 38 4.20 -9.24 -6.40
N ASP A 39 4.93 -9.69 -7.41
CA ASP A 39 5.48 -11.04 -7.47
C ASP A 39 6.76 -11.14 -6.61
N SER A 40 6.56 -11.54 -5.35
CA SER A 40 7.63 -11.73 -4.37
C SER A 40 7.16 -12.70 -3.28
N LEU A 41 8.09 -13.24 -2.51
CA LEU A 41 7.80 -14.21 -1.46
C LEU A 41 6.78 -13.70 -0.44
N ASN A 42 6.85 -12.40 -0.07
CA ASN A 42 5.94 -11.74 0.89
C ASN A 42 5.61 -12.59 2.13
N TYR A 43 6.60 -13.37 2.57
CA TYR A 43 6.44 -14.54 3.43
C TYR A 43 6.31 -14.18 4.93
N ILE A 44 6.53 -12.90 5.25
CA ILE A 44 6.37 -12.31 6.58
C ILE A 44 5.06 -11.53 6.64
N LYS A 45 4.26 -11.80 7.66
CA LYS A 45 2.97 -11.15 7.97
C LYS A 45 3.09 -9.63 8.03
N GLY A 46 4.15 -9.12 8.66
CA GLY A 46 4.40 -7.67 8.73
C GLY A 46 4.50 -7.01 7.36
N CYS A 47 5.08 -7.71 6.36
CA CYS A 47 5.19 -7.18 5.00
C CYS A 47 3.82 -7.13 4.31
N ARG A 48 2.99 -8.18 4.47
CA ARG A 48 1.63 -8.19 3.93
C ARG A 48 0.74 -7.12 4.56
N TYR A 49 0.87 -6.91 5.87
CA TYR A 49 0.18 -5.84 6.59
C TYR A 49 0.53 -4.46 6.03
N GLU A 50 1.82 -4.18 5.79
CA GLU A 50 2.24 -2.90 5.21
C GLU A 50 1.67 -2.68 3.80
N LEU A 51 1.64 -3.72 2.95
CA LEU A 51 1.04 -3.64 1.61
C LEU A 51 -0.47 -3.40 1.67
N PHE A 52 -1.16 -4.04 2.62
CA PHE A 52 -2.58 -3.78 2.88
C PHE A 52 -2.82 -2.34 3.32
N CYS A 53 -1.96 -1.77 4.18
CA CYS A 53 -2.04 -0.36 4.57
C CYS A 53 -1.93 0.56 3.35
N MET A 54 -1.01 0.29 2.42
CA MET A 54 -0.86 1.07 1.19
C MET A 54 -2.11 1.03 0.32
N ALA A 55 -2.71 -0.15 0.14
CA ALA A 55 -3.97 -0.29 -0.59
C ALA A 55 -5.12 0.48 0.09
N LYS A 56 -5.17 0.42 1.42
CA LYS A 56 -6.17 1.16 2.21
C LYS A 56 -5.99 2.68 2.09
N GLU A 57 -4.76 3.17 2.19
CA GLU A 57 -4.41 4.59 2.05
C GLU A 57 -4.79 5.14 0.68
N ASN A 58 -4.52 4.36 -0.38
CA ASN A 58 -4.89 4.70 -1.76
C ASN A 58 -6.34 4.39 -2.11
N SER A 59 -7.13 3.87 -1.15
CA SER A 59 -8.52 3.45 -1.37
C SER A 59 -8.65 2.55 -2.60
N THR A 60 -7.78 1.54 -2.72
CA THR A 60 -7.86 0.50 -3.75
C THR A 60 -8.43 -0.80 -3.17
N THR A 61 -8.75 -1.73 -4.06
CA THR A 61 -8.94 -3.14 -3.70
C THR A 61 -7.58 -3.78 -3.41
N HIS A 62 -7.61 -4.94 -2.75
CA HIS A 62 -6.45 -5.72 -2.37
C HIS A 62 -6.86 -7.19 -2.27
N CYS A 63 -5.93 -8.10 -2.54
CA CYS A 63 -6.04 -9.51 -2.16
C CYS A 63 -4.66 -10.12 -1.94
N VAL A 64 -4.62 -11.24 -1.22
CA VAL A 64 -3.44 -12.09 -1.13
C VAL A 64 -3.66 -13.33 -1.97
N VAL A 65 -2.78 -13.59 -2.93
CA VAL A 65 -2.71 -14.87 -3.64
C VAL A 65 -1.70 -15.75 -2.93
N TYR A 66 -2.17 -16.83 -2.30
CA TYR A 66 -1.32 -17.77 -1.60
C TYR A 66 -1.10 -19.02 -2.45
N VAL A 67 0.09 -19.13 -3.05
CA VAL A 67 0.54 -20.32 -3.76
C VAL A 67 1.00 -21.36 -2.75
N ASP A 68 0.06 -22.18 -2.31
CA ASP A 68 0.22 -23.16 -1.24
C ASP A 68 0.92 -24.41 -1.74
N THR A 69 2.25 -24.30 -1.86
CA THR A 69 3.10 -25.39 -2.35
C THR A 69 3.82 -26.07 -1.17
N PRO A 70 3.66 -27.40 -0.99
CA PRO A 70 4.43 -28.16 -0.02
C PRO A 70 5.94 -27.98 -0.20
N VAL A 71 6.68 -27.90 0.91
CA VAL A 71 8.14 -27.66 0.90
C VAL A 71 8.88 -28.66 0.04
N ALA A 72 8.50 -29.95 0.09
CA ALA A 72 9.12 -31.00 -0.73
C ALA A 72 8.97 -30.74 -2.24
N ILE A 73 7.81 -30.23 -2.69
CA ILE A 73 7.59 -29.86 -4.09
C ILE A 73 8.42 -28.63 -4.45
N SER A 74 8.47 -27.62 -3.57
CA SER A 74 9.31 -26.43 -3.77
C SER A 74 10.80 -26.77 -3.86
N GLN A 75 11.29 -27.69 -3.04
CA GLN A 75 12.65 -28.22 -3.11
C GLN A 75 12.92 -28.92 -4.44
N GLN A 76 12.03 -29.83 -4.86
CA GLN A 76 12.16 -30.52 -6.14
C GLN A 76 12.18 -29.55 -7.32
N ARG A 77 11.24 -28.59 -7.36
CA ARG A 77 11.21 -27.55 -8.40
C ARG A 77 12.49 -26.70 -8.41
N ASN A 78 13.08 -26.43 -7.25
CA ASN A 78 14.37 -25.75 -7.18
C ASN A 78 15.51 -26.65 -7.71
N GLN A 79 15.46 -27.96 -7.49
CA GLN A 79 16.44 -28.90 -8.06
C GLN A 79 16.35 -28.99 -9.58
N ASP A 80 15.16 -28.85 -10.14
CA ASP A 80 14.90 -28.97 -11.58
C ASP A 80 15.22 -27.66 -12.36
N ARG A 81 15.58 -26.58 -11.66
CA ARG A 81 15.95 -25.29 -12.28
C ARG A 81 17.30 -25.37 -13.00
N ASP A 82 17.35 -24.77 -14.18
CA ASP A 82 18.57 -24.65 -14.99
C ASP A 82 19.20 -23.26 -14.82
N GLY A 83 20.43 -23.22 -14.27
CA GLY A 83 21.24 -22.00 -14.14
C GLY A 83 20.90 -21.05 -12.99
N ASP A 84 19.68 -21.06 -12.43
CA ASP A 84 19.24 -20.13 -11.36
C ASP A 84 18.81 -20.85 -10.05
N LYS A 85 19.32 -22.05 -9.83
CA LYS A 85 19.06 -22.84 -8.63
C LYS A 85 19.50 -22.11 -7.35
N PHE A 86 18.61 -22.05 -6.36
CA PHE A 86 18.96 -21.59 -5.02
C PHE A 86 19.69 -22.68 -4.24
N PRO A 87 20.55 -22.33 -3.26
CA PRO A 87 21.11 -23.31 -2.34
C PRO A 87 20.02 -24.10 -1.61
N ASP A 88 20.20 -25.40 -1.40
CA ASP A 88 19.20 -26.28 -0.76
C ASP A 88 18.76 -25.78 0.61
N ILE A 89 19.70 -25.26 1.39
CA ILE A 89 19.46 -24.68 2.71
C ILE A 89 18.49 -23.48 2.66
N MET A 90 18.38 -22.81 1.52
CA MET A 90 17.56 -21.61 1.36
C MET A 90 16.07 -21.91 1.48
N VAL A 91 15.60 -22.96 0.79
CA VAL A 91 14.17 -23.32 0.79
C VAL A 91 13.73 -23.65 2.22
N ASP A 92 14.54 -24.43 2.94
CA ASP A 92 14.27 -24.77 4.34
C ASP A 92 14.36 -23.58 5.29
N ALA A 93 15.29 -22.66 5.05
CA ALA A 93 15.42 -21.45 5.85
C ALA A 93 14.25 -20.48 5.64
N ILE A 94 13.69 -20.40 4.43
CA ILE A 94 12.49 -19.62 4.13
C ILE A 94 11.26 -20.31 4.73
N ALA A 95 11.10 -21.62 4.54
CA ALA A 95 9.98 -22.38 5.07
C ALA A 95 9.85 -22.26 6.59
N ARG A 96 10.98 -22.28 7.33
CA ARG A 96 10.98 -22.09 8.80
C ARG A 96 10.57 -20.69 9.25
N ARG A 97 10.73 -19.68 8.39
CA ARG A 97 10.36 -18.28 8.67
C ARG A 97 9.01 -17.90 8.04
N PHE A 98 8.40 -18.79 7.26
CA PHE A 98 7.16 -18.51 6.56
C PHE A 98 6.01 -18.39 7.55
N GLU A 99 5.31 -17.26 7.47
CA GLU A 99 4.09 -17.01 8.24
C GLU A 99 2.88 -17.16 7.31
N GLU A 100 2.20 -18.30 7.41
CA GLU A 100 1.03 -18.63 6.58
C GLU A 100 -0.02 -17.50 6.63
N PRO A 101 -0.51 -17.01 5.47
CA PRO A 101 -1.59 -16.04 5.44
C PRO A 101 -2.89 -16.65 5.96
N LEU A 102 -3.63 -15.89 6.77
CA LEU A 102 -4.86 -16.38 7.39
C LEU A 102 -6.02 -15.49 6.98
N GLU A 103 -7.01 -16.04 6.29
CA GLU A 103 -8.16 -15.29 5.75
C GLU A 103 -8.93 -14.48 6.80
N LYS A 104 -8.91 -14.91 8.07
CA LYS A 104 -9.50 -14.17 9.20
C LYS A 104 -8.84 -12.81 9.45
N ASN A 105 -7.61 -12.62 9.01
CA ASN A 105 -6.89 -11.37 9.13
C ASN A 105 -7.35 -10.40 8.04
N ARG A 106 -7.70 -9.18 8.41
CA ARG A 106 -8.16 -8.15 7.45
C ARG A 106 -7.15 -7.86 6.34
N TRP A 107 -5.85 -7.93 6.66
CA TRP A 107 -4.77 -7.68 5.69
C TRP A 107 -4.42 -8.88 4.81
N ASP A 108 -4.91 -10.08 5.14
CA ASP A 108 -4.75 -11.26 4.27
C ASP A 108 -6.05 -11.54 3.49
N SER A 109 -7.13 -10.79 3.75
CA SER A 109 -8.45 -11.00 3.15
C SER A 109 -8.73 -9.97 2.04
N PRO A 110 -9.29 -10.39 0.89
CA PRO A 110 -9.62 -11.76 0.50
C PRO A 110 -8.36 -12.62 0.22
N LEU A 111 -8.40 -13.89 0.66
CA LEU A 111 -7.30 -14.84 0.49
C LEU A 111 -7.63 -15.83 -0.61
N ILE A 112 -6.89 -15.78 -1.71
CA ILE A 112 -7.06 -16.69 -2.85
C ILE A 112 -5.97 -17.75 -2.75
N ARG A 113 -6.32 -18.94 -2.24
CA ARG A 113 -5.40 -20.08 -2.12
C ARG A 113 -5.33 -20.83 -3.44
N VAL A 114 -4.11 -21.06 -3.92
CA VAL A 114 -3.80 -21.72 -5.18
C VAL A 114 -2.91 -22.93 -4.87
N LEU A 115 -3.38 -24.11 -5.24
CA LEU A 115 -2.65 -25.36 -5.05
C LEU A 115 -1.74 -25.66 -6.25
N PRO A 116 -0.75 -26.57 -6.12
CA PRO A 116 0.22 -26.86 -7.18
C PRO A 116 -0.33 -27.66 -8.37
N ASP A 117 -1.62 -27.97 -8.35
CA ASP A 117 -2.40 -28.67 -9.38
C ASP A 117 -3.03 -27.71 -10.40
N VAL A 118 -2.73 -26.40 -10.31
CA VAL A 118 -3.15 -25.45 -11.33
C VAL A 118 -2.47 -25.73 -12.66
N ASP A 119 -3.29 -25.87 -13.70
CA ASP A 119 -2.90 -26.17 -15.07
C ASP A 119 -3.74 -25.36 -16.06
N ASP A 120 -3.52 -25.57 -17.36
CA ASP A 120 -4.23 -24.85 -18.44
C ASP A 120 -5.75 -25.06 -18.41
N THR A 121 -6.26 -26.09 -17.72
CA THR A 121 -7.70 -26.39 -17.65
C THR A 121 -8.42 -25.60 -16.56
N ASN A 122 -7.73 -25.25 -15.47
CA ASN A 122 -8.33 -24.62 -14.30
C ASN A 122 -7.79 -23.21 -14.01
N VAL A 123 -6.70 -22.79 -14.65
CA VAL A 123 -6.09 -21.46 -14.47
C VAL A 123 -7.08 -20.33 -14.75
N SER A 124 -7.97 -20.50 -15.73
CA SER A 124 -8.97 -19.48 -16.07
C SER A 124 -9.93 -19.20 -14.91
N LEU A 125 -10.30 -20.22 -14.12
CA LEU A 125 -11.18 -20.04 -12.96
C LEU A 125 -10.50 -19.23 -11.85
N VAL A 126 -9.21 -19.49 -11.62
CA VAL A 126 -8.40 -18.75 -10.64
C VAL A 126 -8.26 -17.29 -11.07
N LEU A 127 -7.95 -17.05 -12.34
CA LEU A 127 -7.82 -15.69 -12.89
C LEU A 127 -9.14 -14.92 -12.82
N GLN A 128 -10.27 -15.56 -13.16
CA GLN A 128 -11.59 -14.94 -13.01
C GLN A 128 -11.87 -14.56 -11.55
N HIS A 129 -11.49 -15.40 -10.58
CA HIS A 129 -11.65 -15.06 -9.17
C HIS A 129 -10.81 -13.83 -8.79
N ILE A 130 -9.53 -13.80 -9.18
CA ILE A 130 -8.63 -12.67 -8.93
C ILE A 130 -9.20 -11.39 -9.55
N GLU A 131 -9.67 -11.47 -10.80
CA GLU A 131 -10.30 -10.37 -11.51
C GLU A 131 -11.53 -9.84 -10.75
N GLN A 132 -12.43 -10.72 -10.31
CA GLN A 132 -13.61 -10.33 -9.54
C GLN A 132 -13.23 -9.60 -8.24
N VAL A 133 -12.22 -10.08 -7.52
CA VAL A 133 -11.78 -9.46 -6.27
C VAL A 133 -11.10 -8.12 -6.51
N ILE A 134 -10.24 -8.01 -7.52
CA ILE A 134 -9.45 -6.80 -7.76
C ILE A 134 -10.26 -5.73 -8.49
N LEU A 135 -11.01 -6.08 -9.54
CA LEU A 135 -11.73 -5.09 -10.35
C LEU A 135 -13.14 -4.77 -9.83
N HIS A 136 -13.78 -5.73 -9.17
CA HIS A 136 -15.18 -5.60 -8.74
C HIS A 136 -15.36 -5.74 -7.22
N GLY A 137 -14.27 -5.98 -6.49
CA GLY A 137 -14.29 -6.14 -5.05
C GLY A 137 -14.54 -4.84 -4.29
N LYS A 138 -14.75 -4.99 -2.98
CA LYS A 138 -14.96 -3.86 -2.09
C LYS A 138 -13.64 -3.17 -1.79
N VAL A 139 -13.58 -1.88 -2.13
CA VAL A 139 -12.47 -1.00 -1.77
C VAL A 139 -12.31 -0.90 -0.25
N THR A 140 -11.07 -1.03 0.22
CA THR A 140 -10.74 -0.78 1.62
C THR A 140 -10.52 0.72 1.81
N LYS A 141 -11.50 1.43 2.37
CA LYS A 141 -11.39 2.89 2.56
C LYS A 141 -10.45 3.25 3.71
N ALA A 142 -9.60 4.25 3.48
CA ALA A 142 -8.86 4.92 4.54
C ALA A 142 -9.83 5.47 5.60
N GLY A 143 -9.45 5.37 6.88
CA GLY A 143 -10.14 6.13 7.92
C GLY A 143 -9.84 7.61 7.73
N TRP A 144 -10.70 8.50 8.25
CA TRP A 144 -10.51 9.96 8.18
C TRP A 144 -9.15 10.41 8.73
N ALA A 145 -8.61 9.70 9.74
CA ALA A 145 -7.31 9.98 10.33
C ALA A 145 -6.09 9.54 9.46
N THR A 146 -6.32 8.72 8.43
CA THR A 146 -5.28 8.15 7.56
C THR A 146 -5.47 8.55 6.10
N GLN A 147 -6.37 9.51 5.81
CA GLN A 147 -6.44 10.07 4.47
C GLN A 147 -5.12 10.78 4.17
N ALA A 148 -4.51 10.44 3.05
CA ALA A 148 -3.37 11.17 2.54
C ALA A 148 -3.74 12.67 2.53
N LYS A 149 -2.90 13.49 3.17
CA LYS A 149 -3.05 14.94 3.06
C LYS A 149 -3.08 15.27 1.57
N PRO A 150 -4.01 16.13 1.10
CA PRO A 150 -3.98 16.61 -0.27
C PRO A 150 -2.56 17.07 -0.60
N VAL A 151 -2.08 16.81 -1.82
CA VAL A 151 -0.84 17.43 -2.29
C VAL A 151 -1.12 18.92 -2.33
N VAL A 152 -0.69 19.59 -1.28
CA VAL A 152 -0.87 21.02 -1.09
C VAL A 152 0.08 21.70 -2.08
N GLU A 153 -0.44 22.49 -3.02
CA GLU A 153 0.40 23.26 -3.93
C GLU A 153 1.41 24.11 -3.14
N THR A 154 2.59 24.33 -3.70
CA THR A 154 3.69 25.08 -3.04
C THR A 154 3.25 26.48 -2.58
N SER A 155 2.23 27.04 -3.23
CA SER A 155 1.64 28.34 -2.98
C SER A 155 0.58 28.35 -1.87
N PHE A 156 0.05 27.21 -1.42
CA PHE A 156 -1.09 27.17 -0.52
C PHE A 156 -0.81 27.84 0.83
N LEU A 157 0.36 27.59 1.44
CA LEU A 157 0.69 28.24 2.71
C LEU A 157 0.83 29.75 2.55
N GLN A 158 1.35 30.21 1.41
CA GLN A 158 1.44 31.64 1.09
C GLN A 158 0.06 32.25 0.84
N GLN A 159 -0.83 31.55 0.14
CA GLN A 159 -2.20 32.01 -0.11
C GLN A 159 -3.02 32.02 1.19
N LEU A 160 -2.87 31.00 2.03
CA LEU A 160 -3.53 30.92 3.32
C LEU A 160 -3.12 32.09 4.20
N ASP A 161 -1.81 32.34 4.33
CA ASP A 161 -1.27 33.44 5.13
C ASP A 161 -1.75 34.81 4.60
N ALA A 162 -1.70 35.01 3.28
CA ALA A 162 -2.18 36.24 2.64
C ALA A 162 -3.67 36.49 2.89
N ILE A 163 -4.51 35.45 2.76
CA ILE A 163 -5.95 35.56 2.99
C ILE A 163 -6.23 35.82 4.48
N THR A 164 -5.57 35.12 5.40
CA THR A 164 -5.78 35.34 6.85
C THR A 164 -5.35 36.74 7.27
N ASN A 165 -4.22 37.24 6.78
CA ASN A 165 -3.75 38.60 7.09
C ASN A 165 -4.70 39.66 6.52
N ALA A 166 -5.19 39.48 5.28
CA ALA A 166 -6.17 40.38 4.70
C ALA A 166 -7.47 40.46 5.52
N ILE A 167 -7.96 39.32 6.05
CA ILE A 167 -9.13 39.28 6.93
C ILE A 167 -8.86 40.01 8.25
N VAL A 168 -7.68 39.84 8.84
CA VAL A 168 -7.30 40.50 10.09
C VAL A 168 -7.20 42.02 9.91
N ASP A 169 -6.52 42.49 8.85
CA ASP A 169 -6.37 43.91 8.56
C ASP A 169 -7.71 44.59 8.34
N ASP A 170 -8.60 43.93 7.61
CA ASP A 170 -9.95 44.39 7.33
C ASP A 170 -10.82 44.48 8.61
N LEU A 171 -10.76 43.46 9.48
CA LEU A 171 -11.44 43.50 10.78
C LEU A 171 -10.90 44.60 11.69
N ILE A 172 -9.58 44.81 11.73
CA ILE A 172 -8.94 45.87 12.53
C ILE A 172 -9.31 47.26 11.99
N GLY A 173 -9.32 47.43 10.66
CA GLY A 173 -9.77 48.66 10.02
C GLY A 173 -11.21 49.00 10.42
N ARG A 174 -12.10 48.01 10.35
CA ARG A 174 -13.52 48.18 10.69
C ARG A 174 -13.75 48.44 12.19
N GLN A 175 -12.96 47.86 13.07
CA GLN A 175 -12.99 48.16 14.51
C GLN A 175 -12.63 49.63 14.81
N ARG A 176 -11.79 50.27 13.97
CA ARG A 176 -11.43 51.69 14.14
C ARG A 176 -12.55 52.63 13.70
N ASP A 177 -13.40 52.20 12.76
CA ASP A 177 -14.48 53.02 12.19
C ASP A 177 -15.79 53.00 13.01
N PHE A 178 -15.82 52.35 14.18
CA PHE A 178 -16.89 52.44 15.20
C PHE A 178 -18.34 52.17 14.76
N ASP A 179 -18.59 51.46 13.66
CA ASP A 179 -19.94 51.06 13.23
C ASP A 179 -20.14 49.54 13.39
N LEU A 180 -20.47 49.12 14.61
CA LEU A 180 -20.73 47.71 14.97
C LEU A 180 -22.20 47.28 14.83
N VAL A 181 -23.03 48.01 14.08
CA VAL A 181 -24.48 47.78 14.07
C VAL A 181 -24.94 46.84 12.95
N ASP A 182 -24.16 46.69 11.88
CA ASP A 182 -24.56 45.90 10.70
C ASP A 182 -23.82 44.57 10.54
N ALA A 183 -24.55 43.55 10.05
CA ALA A 183 -24.00 42.23 9.75
C ALA A 183 -22.86 42.33 8.71
N TYR A 184 -21.67 41.86 9.10
CA TYR A 184 -20.46 42.00 8.30
C TYR A 184 -20.20 40.78 7.43
N GLN A 185 -19.77 41.00 6.18
CA GLN A 185 -19.32 39.93 5.29
C GLN A 185 -17.81 40.03 5.09
N VAL A 186 -17.08 39.10 5.70
CA VAL A 186 -15.64 38.96 5.50
C VAL A 186 -15.34 38.69 4.02
N PRO A 187 -14.27 39.28 3.43
CA PRO A 187 -13.86 38.98 2.07
C PRO A 187 -13.70 37.46 1.86
N GLN A 188 -14.25 36.95 0.76
CA GLN A 188 -14.26 35.52 0.40
C GLN A 188 -15.12 34.60 1.30
N ALA A 189 -15.84 35.14 2.28
CA ALA A 189 -16.82 34.36 3.05
C ALA A 189 -18.22 34.46 2.44
N THR A 190 -18.93 33.33 2.39
CA THR A 190 -20.34 33.25 1.95
C THR A 190 -21.33 33.58 3.06
N THR A 191 -20.90 33.51 4.32
CA THR A 191 -21.75 33.72 5.50
C THR A 191 -21.44 35.05 6.15
N LYS A 192 -22.47 35.83 6.47
CA LYS A 192 -22.32 37.07 7.24
C LYS A 192 -22.19 36.77 8.72
N ILE A 193 -21.36 37.55 9.41
CA ILE A 193 -21.11 37.49 10.84
C ILE A 193 -21.75 38.73 11.45
N SER A 194 -22.67 38.53 12.39
CA SER A 194 -23.20 39.59 13.27
C SER A 194 -22.57 39.42 14.64
N PHE A 195 -22.09 40.52 15.23
CA PHE A 195 -21.58 40.53 16.60
C PHE A 195 -22.68 40.90 17.60
#